data_AF-A0A3A0DDZ7-F1
#
_entry.id   AF-A0A3A0DDZ7-F1
#
_cell.length_a   1.000
_cell.length_b   1.000
_cell.length_c   1.000
_cell.angle_alpha   90.00
_cell.angle_beta   90.00
_cell.angle_gamma   90.00
#
_symmetry.space_group_name_H-M   'P 1'
#
loop_
_entity.id
_entity.type
_entity.pdbx_description
1 polymer ?
#
loop_
_entity_poly.entity_id
_entity_poly.type
_entity_poly.pdbx_seq_one_letter_code
_entity_poly.pdbx_strand_id
1 'polypeptide(L)'
;MATDPEHALDALSHELIHVLFADLFPDSVPPRWAEEGLALLNDPADKQARHRHDLRIALHTGNAIPLSRLFDSANDATVSQRAIYYGQSLSLADYLTQIDEPERFVQFVQACVESGHERALNTVYGIAGVADLERRWRRHALASLSRDGAGLVTTVRLAR
;
A
#
# COMPACT_ATOMS: atom_id res chain seq x y z
N MET A 1 8.79 -2.86 -23.43
CA MET A 1 9.02 -1.49 -22.96
C MET A 1 10.46 -1.46 -22.50
N ALA A 2 11.36 -0.84 -23.26
CA ALA A 2 12.77 -0.78 -22.88
C ALA A 2 12.88 0.18 -21.70
N THR A 3 13.29 -0.33 -20.54
CA THR A 3 13.68 0.49 -19.39
C THR A 3 14.93 1.26 -19.80
N ASP A 4 14.82 2.58 -19.86
CA ASP A 4 15.99 3.46 -19.99
C ASP A 4 16.93 3.14 -18.81
N PRO A 5 18.23 2.86 -19.02
CA PRO A 5 19.15 2.54 -17.94
C PRO A 5 19.18 3.59 -16.81
N GLU A 6 18.82 4.85 -17.10
CA GLU A 6 18.67 5.90 -16.10
C GLU A 6 17.54 5.61 -15.09
N HIS A 7 16.45 4.97 -15.52
CA HIS A 7 15.31 4.57 -14.68
C HIS A 7 15.41 3.15 -14.11
N ALA A 8 16.39 2.35 -14.54
CA ALA A 8 16.60 1.01 -13.99
C ALA A 8 17.06 1.08 -12.52
N LEU A 9 17.82 2.11 -12.15
CA LEU A 9 18.22 2.35 -10.76
C LEU A 9 17.06 2.85 -9.89
N ASP A 10 16.13 3.62 -10.47
CA ASP A 10 14.94 4.10 -9.77
C ASP A 10 14.06 2.95 -9.26
N ALA A 11 14.04 1.83 -9.98
CA ALA A 11 13.31 0.62 -9.60
C ALA A 11 14.10 -0.31 -8.66
N LEU A 12 15.40 -0.07 -8.42
CA LEU A 12 16.24 -1.03 -7.69
C LEU A 12 15.73 -1.28 -6.27
N SER A 13 15.34 -0.23 -5.55
CA SER A 13 14.80 -0.37 -4.19
C SER A 13 13.48 -1.15 -4.18
N HIS A 14 12.65 -0.98 -5.21
CA HIS A 14 11.41 -1.74 -5.39
C HIS A 14 11.71 -3.23 -5.62
N GLU A 15 12.58 -3.54 -6.58
CA GLU A 15 12.95 -4.93 -6.91
C GLU A 15 13.69 -5.64 -5.75
N LEU A 16 14.46 -4.90 -4.95
CA LEU A 16 15.11 -5.45 -3.76
C LEU A 16 14.08 -5.93 -2.72
N ILE A 17 12.92 -5.27 -2.60
CA ILE A 17 11.85 -5.75 -1.72
C ILE A 17 11.35 -7.13 -2.17
N HIS A 18 11.15 -7.34 -3.47
CA HIS A 18 10.76 -8.67 -3.99
C HIS A 18 11.81 -9.75 -3.69
N VAL A 19 13.10 -9.42 -3.84
CA VAL A 19 14.19 -10.35 -3.50
C VAL A 19 14.19 -10.68 -2.00
N LEU A 20 14.02 -9.68 -1.13
CA LEU A 20 13.94 -9.89 0.32
C LEU A 20 12.71 -10.73 0.69
N PHE A 21 11.56 -10.50 0.06
CA PHE A 21 10.36 -11.30 0.30
C PHE A 21 10.55 -12.74 -0.16
N ALA A 22 11.22 -12.98 -1.29
CA ALA A 22 11.55 -14.34 -1.72
C ALA A 22 12.42 -15.10 -0.70
N ASP A 23 13.34 -14.41 -0.01
CA ASP A 23 14.18 -15.00 1.05
C ASP A 23 13.42 -15.19 2.37
N LEU A 24 12.56 -14.23 2.75
CA LEU A 24 11.76 -14.29 3.99
C LEU A 24 10.63 -15.33 3.92
N PHE A 25 10.17 -15.68 2.72
CA PHE A 25 9.02 -16.56 2.49
C PHE A 25 9.40 -17.71 1.53
N PRO A 26 10.41 -18.55 1.83
CA PRO A 26 10.94 -19.53 0.87
C PRO A 26 9.93 -20.64 0.52
N ASP A 27 9.05 -20.99 1.47
CA ASP A 27 8.09 -22.09 1.34
C ASP A 27 6.63 -21.60 1.28
N SER A 28 6.42 -20.30 1.05
CA SER A 28 5.08 -19.70 1.10
C SER A 28 4.95 -18.48 0.18
N VAL A 29 3.72 -18.18 -0.25
CA VAL A 29 3.45 -16.97 -1.05
C VAL A 29 2.93 -15.88 -0.11
N PRO A 30 3.68 -14.79 0.11
CA PRO A 30 3.19 -13.69 0.94
C PRO A 30 1.98 -13.01 0.28
N PRO A 31 1.12 -12.33 1.06
CA PRO A 31 0.06 -11.50 0.50
C PRO A 31 0.62 -10.46 -0.47
N ARG A 32 0.28 -10.58 -1.77
CA ARG A 32 0.78 -9.69 -2.83
C ARG A 32 0.60 -8.21 -2.52
N TRP A 33 -0.52 -7.82 -1.92
CA TRP A 33 -0.77 -6.41 -1.61
C TRP A 33 0.27 -5.85 -0.64
N ALA A 34 0.78 -6.68 0.27
CA ALA A 34 1.73 -6.26 1.28
C ALA A 34 3.14 -6.14 0.69
N GLU A 35 3.53 -7.11 -0.15
CA GLU A 35 4.78 -7.07 -0.91
C GLU A 35 4.82 -5.87 -1.84
N GLU A 36 3.82 -5.74 -2.73
CA GLU A 36 3.71 -4.59 -3.66
C GLU A 36 3.60 -3.28 -2.90
N GLY A 37 2.81 -3.22 -1.82
CA GLY A 37 2.67 -2.02 -1.01
C GLY A 37 4.00 -1.55 -0.43
N LEU A 38 4.82 -2.47 0.07
CA LEU A 38 6.15 -2.15 0.60
C LEU A 38 7.15 -1.82 -0.51
N ALA A 39 7.09 -2.51 -1.65
CA ALA A 39 7.91 -2.20 -2.81
C ALA A 39 7.61 -0.78 -3.34
N LEU A 40 6.33 -0.41 -3.44
CA LEU A 40 5.86 0.92 -3.83
C LEU A 40 6.25 2.00 -2.81
N LEU A 41 6.33 1.70 -1.51
CA LEU A 41 6.83 2.65 -0.50
C LEU A 41 8.29 3.03 -0.73
N ASN A 42 9.05 2.16 -1.40
CA ASN A 42 10.46 2.35 -1.71
C ASN A 42 10.71 2.87 -3.14
N ASP A 43 9.64 3.14 -3.90
CA ASP A 43 9.74 3.80 -5.20
C ASP A 43 10.02 5.31 -5.07
N PRO A 44 10.50 5.96 -6.15
CA PRO A 44 10.59 7.41 -6.22
C PRO A 44 9.27 8.14 -5.90
N ALA A 45 9.38 9.32 -5.29
CA ALA A 45 8.24 10.08 -4.80
C ALA A 45 7.20 10.42 -5.88
N ASP A 46 7.61 10.65 -7.12
CA ASP A 46 6.71 10.92 -8.25
C ASP A 46 5.88 9.69 -8.62
N LYS A 47 6.46 8.48 -8.55
CA LYS A 47 5.75 7.22 -8.77
C LYS A 47 4.75 6.95 -7.64
N GLN A 48 5.17 7.17 -6.39
CA GLN A 48 4.25 7.10 -5.24
C GLN A 48 3.08 8.08 -5.39
N ALA A 49 3.35 9.32 -5.83
CA ALA A 49 2.33 10.34 -6.02
C ALA A 49 1.27 9.94 -7.07
N ARG A 50 1.66 9.26 -8.15
CA ARG A 50 0.73 8.72 -9.16
C ARG A 50 -0.23 7.69 -8.54
N HIS A 51 0.29 6.73 -7.79
CA HIS A 51 -0.53 5.72 -7.12
C HIS A 51 -1.45 6.30 -6.04
N ARG A 52 -0.96 7.28 -5.26
CA ARG A 52 -1.80 8.03 -4.30
C ARG A 52 -2.91 8.82 -5.00
N HIS A 53 -2.65 9.35 -6.19
CA HIS A 53 -3.66 10.03 -7.00
C HIS A 53 -4.75 9.07 -7.48
N ASP A 54 -4.39 7.88 -7.94
CA ASP A 54 -5.36 6.86 -8.37
C ASP A 54 -6.26 6.42 -7.21
N LEU A 55 -5.67 6.18 -6.03
CA LEU A 55 -6.43 5.87 -4.82
C LEU A 55 -7.38 7.01 -4.43
N ARG A 56 -6.93 8.27 -4.51
CA ARG A 56 -7.76 9.43 -4.19
C ARG A 56 -9.02 9.47 -5.06
N ILE A 57 -8.87 9.23 -6.37
CA ILE A 57 -10.01 9.14 -7.30
C ILE A 57 -10.92 7.99 -6.89
N ALA A 58 -10.37 6.82 -6.58
CA ALA A 58 -11.13 5.64 -6.18
C ALA A 58 -11.94 5.87 -4.90
N LEU A 59 -11.34 6.48 -3.87
CA LEU A 59 -12.01 6.81 -2.62
C LEU A 59 -13.13 7.85 -2.84
N HIS A 60 -12.89 8.88 -3.64
CA HIS A 60 -13.88 9.92 -3.92
C HIS A 60 -15.08 9.40 -4.74
N THR A 61 -14.82 8.48 -5.68
CA THR A 61 -15.86 7.92 -6.55
C THR A 61 -16.52 6.65 -5.99
N GLY A 62 -16.14 6.20 -4.79
CA GLY A 62 -16.67 4.99 -4.16
C GLY A 62 -16.19 3.67 -4.80
N ASN A 63 -15.14 3.72 -5.62
CA ASN A 63 -14.57 2.58 -6.34
C ASN A 63 -13.39 1.91 -5.64
N ALA A 64 -13.01 2.37 -4.43
CA ALA A 64 -11.97 1.73 -3.63
C ALA A 64 -12.31 0.26 -3.32
N ILE A 65 -11.32 -0.62 -3.44
CA ILE A 65 -11.48 -2.07 -3.30
C ILE A 65 -11.75 -2.39 -1.81
N PRO A 66 -12.78 -3.17 -1.44
CA PRO A 66 -12.92 -3.65 -0.07
C PRO A 66 -11.68 -4.46 0.37
N LEU A 67 -11.20 -4.30 1.60
CA LEU A 67 -9.96 -4.97 2.04
C LEU A 67 -10.05 -6.48 1.99
N SER A 68 -11.22 -7.06 2.26
CA SER A 68 -11.45 -8.50 2.08
C SER A 68 -11.13 -8.95 0.64
N ARG A 69 -11.55 -8.17 -0.36
CA ARG A 69 -11.21 -8.46 -1.76
C ARG A 69 -9.76 -8.14 -2.10
N LEU A 70 -9.19 -7.07 -1.53
CA LEU A 70 -7.78 -6.72 -1.74
C LEU A 70 -6.87 -7.88 -1.29
N PHE A 71 -7.19 -8.50 -0.15
CA PHE A 71 -6.43 -9.59 0.45
C PHE A 71 -6.54 -10.89 -0.35
N ASP A 72 -7.68 -11.11 -1.00
CA ASP A 72 -7.95 -12.29 -1.84
C ASP A 72 -7.57 -12.11 -3.32
N SER A 73 -7.09 -10.94 -3.73
CA SER A 73 -6.96 -10.59 -5.15
C SER A 73 -5.88 -11.41 -5.87
N ALA A 74 -6.32 -12.45 -6.60
CA ALA A 74 -5.55 -13.20 -7.57
C ALA A 74 -5.70 -12.57 -8.97
N ASN A 75 -4.76 -11.69 -9.33
CA ASN A 75 -4.25 -11.31 -10.65
C ASN A 75 -5.17 -11.03 -11.88
N ASP A 76 -6.50 -11.14 -11.82
CA ASP A 76 -7.40 -11.01 -12.99
C ASP A 76 -8.03 -9.60 -13.15
N ALA A 77 -7.33 -8.56 -12.68
CA ALA A 77 -7.84 -7.19 -12.65
C ALA A 77 -7.66 -6.43 -13.98
N THR A 78 -8.66 -5.64 -14.38
CA THR A 78 -8.53 -4.63 -15.46
C THR A 78 -7.44 -3.60 -15.16
N VAL A 79 -7.00 -2.83 -16.17
CA VAL A 79 -5.99 -1.76 -15.98
C VAL A 79 -6.39 -0.77 -14.87
N SER A 80 -7.65 -0.32 -14.88
CA SER A 80 -8.17 0.59 -13.85
C SER A 80 -8.18 -0.05 -12.47
N GLN A 81 -8.59 -1.32 -12.36
CA GLN A 81 -8.55 -2.06 -11.10
C GLN A 81 -7.12 -2.27 -10.59
N ARG A 82 -6.12 -2.44 -11.48
CA ARG A 82 -4.70 -2.51 -11.09
C ARG A 82 -4.17 -1.18 -10.56
N ALA A 83 -4.53 -0.05 -11.18
CA ALA A 83 -4.14 1.27 -10.69
C ALA A 83 -4.68 1.51 -9.26
N ILE A 84 -5.95 1.18 -9.03
CA ILE A 84 -6.56 1.26 -7.69
C ILE A 84 -5.89 0.28 -6.73
N TYR A 85 -5.62 -0.96 -7.17
CA TYR A 85 -4.92 -1.96 -6.36
C TYR A 85 -3.58 -1.44 -5.85
N TYR A 86 -2.70 -0.96 -6.73
CA TYR A 86 -1.39 -0.44 -6.32
C TYR A 86 -1.50 0.80 -5.43
N GLY A 87 -2.40 1.74 -5.76
CA GLY A 87 -2.67 2.89 -4.90
C GLY A 87 -3.11 2.49 -3.50
N GLN A 88 -3.97 1.48 -3.39
CA GLN A 88 -4.51 1.02 -2.12
C GLN A 88 -3.51 0.19 -1.32
N SER A 89 -2.74 -0.67 -1.99
CA SER A 89 -1.63 -1.44 -1.40
C SER A 89 -0.56 -0.51 -0.82
N LEU A 90 -0.12 0.49 -1.59
CA LEU A 90 0.81 1.53 -1.12
C LEU A 90 0.26 2.24 0.12
N SER A 91 -0.97 2.75 0.05
CA SER A 91 -1.55 3.48 1.18
C SER A 91 -1.78 2.62 2.42
N LEU A 92 -2.09 1.33 2.26
CA LEU A 92 -2.33 0.43 3.39
C LEU A 92 -1.00 0.02 4.05
N ALA A 93 0.03 -0.28 3.26
CA ALA A 93 1.38 -0.54 3.77
C ALA A 93 1.93 0.70 4.50
N ASP A 94 1.76 1.90 3.92
CA ASP A 94 2.14 3.17 4.54
C ASP A 94 1.43 3.37 5.89
N TYR A 95 0.12 3.11 5.94
CA TYR A 95 -0.63 3.21 7.17
C TYR A 95 -0.15 2.23 8.25
N LEU A 96 0.04 0.95 7.90
CA LEU A 96 0.44 -0.08 8.86
C LEU A 96 1.87 0.13 9.38
N THR A 97 2.80 0.57 8.51
CA THR A 97 4.18 0.92 8.90
C THR A 97 4.29 2.19 9.73
N GLN A 98 3.23 3.00 9.81
CA GLN A 98 3.15 4.17 10.70
C GLN A 98 2.48 3.87 12.05
N ILE A 99 1.83 2.71 12.21
CA ILE A 99 1.18 2.33 13.49
C ILE A 99 2.23 1.94 14.53
N ASP A 100 3.31 1.30 14.09
CA ASP A 100 4.41 0.77 14.90
C ASP A 100 5.68 0.77 14.04
N GLU A 101 6.79 0.26 14.57
CA GLU A 101 8.06 0.18 13.83
C GLU A 101 7.96 -0.67 12.54
N PRO A 102 8.74 -0.39 11.47
CA PRO A 102 8.66 -1.08 10.19
C PRO A 102 8.78 -2.62 10.27
N GLU A 103 9.56 -3.15 11.22
CA GLU A 103 9.72 -4.59 11.45
C GLU A 103 8.39 -5.25 11.84
N ARG A 104 7.49 -4.49 12.48
CA ARG A 104 6.16 -4.96 12.84
C ARG A 104 5.31 -5.28 11.61
N PHE A 105 5.52 -4.55 10.52
CA PHE A 105 4.86 -4.85 9.25
C PHE A 105 5.30 -6.20 8.71
N VAL A 106 6.60 -6.51 8.73
CA VAL A 106 7.10 -7.81 8.26
C VAL A 106 6.58 -8.95 9.14
N GLN A 107 6.57 -8.78 10.47
CA GLN A 107 5.98 -9.74 11.41
C GLN A 107 4.48 -9.98 11.12
N PHE A 108 3.75 -8.92 10.77
CA PHE A 108 2.35 -9.04 10.37
C PHE A 108 2.18 -9.85 9.08
N VAL A 109 3.01 -9.63 8.06
CA VAL A 109 2.96 -10.41 6.81
C VAL A 109 3.24 -11.89 7.09
N GLN A 110 4.22 -12.21 7.93
CA GLN A 110 4.50 -13.58 8.39
C GLN A 110 3.29 -14.20 9.09
N ALA A 111 2.70 -13.50 10.05
CA ALA A 111 1.49 -13.98 10.74
C ALA A 111 0.29 -14.16 9.80
N CYS A 112 0.19 -13.38 8.72
CA CYS A 112 -0.85 -13.54 7.71
C CYS A 112 -0.68 -14.85 6.93
N VAL A 113 0.54 -15.21 6.56
CA VAL A 113 0.85 -16.48 5.89
C VAL A 113 0.51 -17.67 6.81
N GLU A 114 0.85 -17.57 8.08
CA GLU A 114 0.65 -18.66 9.05
C GLU A 114 -0.80 -18.83 9.48
N SER A 115 -1.56 -17.73 9.59
CA SER A 115 -2.82 -17.74 10.33
C SER A 115 -3.97 -16.91 9.73
N GLY A 116 -3.73 -16.27 8.59
CA GLY A 116 -4.67 -15.40 7.90
C GLY A 116 -4.77 -13.99 8.50
N HIS A 117 -5.25 -13.04 7.71
CA HIS A 117 -5.29 -11.62 8.06
C HIS A 117 -6.09 -11.31 9.33
N GLU A 118 -7.21 -12.00 9.57
CA GLU A 118 -8.06 -11.77 10.75
C GLU A 118 -7.28 -11.98 12.06
N ARG A 119 -6.61 -13.13 12.21
CA ARG A 119 -5.82 -13.44 13.41
C ARG A 119 -4.54 -12.63 13.46
N ALA A 120 -3.87 -12.42 12.33
CA ALA A 120 -2.66 -11.61 12.26
C ALA A 120 -2.91 -10.16 12.71
N LEU A 121 -4.03 -9.55 12.31
CA LEU A 121 -4.38 -8.18 12.71
C LEU A 121 -4.57 -8.05 14.22
N ASN A 122 -5.22 -9.03 14.83
CA ASN A 122 -5.45 -9.05 16.27
C ASN A 122 -4.14 -9.24 17.05
N THR A 123 -3.33 -10.21 16.63
CA THR A 123 -2.10 -10.60 17.35
C THR A 123 -0.99 -9.56 17.23
N VAL A 124 -0.85 -8.94 16.06
CA VAL A 124 0.28 -8.04 15.78
C VAL A 124 -0.05 -6.58 16.09
N TYR A 125 -1.27 -6.12 15.74
CA TYR A 125 -1.67 -4.71 15.89
C TYR A 125 -2.78 -4.48 16.91
N GLY A 126 -3.36 -5.53 17.52
CA GLY A 126 -4.54 -5.38 18.37
C GLY A 126 -5.77 -4.88 17.61
N ILE A 127 -5.81 -5.03 16.28
CA ILE A 127 -6.92 -4.59 15.44
C ILE A 127 -7.98 -5.69 15.39
N ALA A 128 -9.25 -5.33 15.57
CA ALA A 128 -10.36 -6.27 15.66
C ALA A 128 -10.83 -6.72 14.26
N GLY A 129 -9.93 -7.37 13.53
CA GLY A 129 -10.19 -7.99 12.24
C GLY A 129 -10.22 -7.03 11.04
N VAL A 130 -10.50 -7.59 9.86
CA VAL A 130 -10.37 -6.87 8.58
C VAL A 130 -11.33 -5.70 8.47
N ALA A 131 -12.56 -5.84 8.97
CA ALA A 131 -13.55 -4.77 8.97
C ALA A 131 -13.14 -3.58 9.85
N ASP A 132 -12.47 -3.83 10.97
CA ASP A 132 -11.95 -2.76 11.83
C ASP A 132 -10.76 -2.06 11.18
N LEU A 133 -9.84 -2.82 10.59
CA LEU A 133 -8.75 -2.26 9.79
C LEU A 133 -9.28 -1.34 8.69
N GLU A 134 -10.27 -1.80 7.91
CA GLU A 134 -10.80 -1.01 6.80
C GLU A 134 -11.37 0.34 7.27
N ARG A 135 -12.13 0.35 8.37
CA ARG A 135 -12.66 1.61 8.94
C ARG A 135 -11.55 2.55 9.41
N ARG A 136 -10.53 2.01 10.08
CA ARG A 136 -9.39 2.80 10.60
C ARG A 136 -8.56 3.38 9.46
N TRP A 137 -8.17 2.54 8.50
CA TRP A 137 -7.40 2.93 7.32
C TRP A 137 -8.14 3.94 6.44
N ARG A 138 -9.43 3.72 6.11
CA ARG A 138 -10.21 4.68 5.30
C ARG A 138 -10.26 6.06 5.94
N ARG A 139 -10.41 6.13 7.27
CA ARG A 139 -10.38 7.39 8.02
C ARG A 139 -9.03 8.09 7.89
N HIS A 140 -7.94 7.33 8.04
CA HIS A 140 -6.58 7.85 7.88
C HIS A 140 -6.36 8.35 6.44
N ALA A 141 -6.69 7.54 5.42
CA ALA A 141 -6.50 7.87 4.01
C ALA A 141 -7.26 9.14 3.62
N LEU A 142 -8.54 9.27 3.99
CA LEU A 142 -9.33 10.48 3.73
C LEU A 142 -8.77 11.73 4.45
N ALA A 143 -8.23 11.57 5.66
CA ALA A 143 -7.60 12.67 6.38
C ALA A 143 -6.29 13.13 5.70
N SER A 144 -5.47 12.19 5.21
CA SER A 144 -4.25 12.49 4.45
C SER A 144 -4.56 13.27 3.16
N LEU A 145 -5.60 12.89 2.43
CA LEU A 145 -6.05 13.60 1.23
C LEU A 145 -6.45 15.06 1.50
N SER A 146 -7.04 15.32 2.67
CA SER A 146 -7.44 16.66 3.08
C SER A 146 -6.22 17.55 3.38
N ARG A 147 -5.15 16.97 3.93
CA ARG A 147 -3.89 17.68 4.21
C ARG A 147 -3.14 18.03 2.92
N ASP A 148 -3.06 17.08 1.98
CA ASP A 148 -2.37 17.29 0.70
C ASP A 148 -3.08 18.36 -0.16
N GLY A 149 -4.42 18.35 -0.15
CA GLY A 149 -5.22 19.38 -0.80
C GLY A 149 -5.04 20.78 -0.19
N ALA A 150 -4.93 20.88 1.14
CA ALA A 150 -4.69 22.15 1.83
C ALA A 150 -3.27 22.70 1.58
N GLY A 151 -2.25 21.83 1.51
CA GLY A 151 -0.87 22.23 1.19
C GLY A 151 -0.72 22.80 -0.22
N LEU A 152 -1.43 22.24 -1.20
CA LEU A 152 -1.46 22.77 -2.57
C LEU A 152 -2.14 24.14 -2.65
N VAL A 153 -3.24 24.36 -1.92
CA VAL A 153 -3.95 25.66 -1.92
C VAL A 153 -3.11 26.76 -1.27
N THR A 154 -2.40 26.48 -0.17
CA THR A 154 -1.53 27.47 0.49
C THR A 154 -0.31 27.84 -0.36
N THR A 155 0.30 26.87 -1.05
CA THR A 155 1.48 27.12 -1.91
C THR A 155 1.12 27.99 -3.13
N VAL A 156 -0.06 27.78 -3.73
CA VAL A 156 -0.55 28.63 -4.83
C VAL A 156 -0.88 30.06 -4.37
N ARG A 157 -1.26 30.26 -3.11
CA ARG A 157 -1.66 31.57 -2.57
C ARG A 157 -0.48 32.48 -2.19
N LEU A 158 0.71 31.92 -1.96
CA LEU A 158 1.93 32.65 -1.61
C LEU A 158 2.79 33.06 -2.82
N ALA A 159 2.41 32.66 -4.03
CA ALA A 159 3.11 32.98 -5.27
C ALA A 159 2.50 34.20 -6.02
N ARG A 160 2.02 35.22 -5.30
CA ARG A 160 1.48 36.46 -5.88
C ARG A 160 2.16 37.70 -5.33
#